data_AF-B3RIK9-F1
#
_entry.id   AF-B3RIK9-F1
#
_cell.length_a   1.000
_cell.length_b   1.000
_cell.length_c   1.000
_cell.angle_alpha   90.00
_cell.angle_beta   90.00
_cell.angle_gamma   90.00
#
_symmetry.space_group_name_H-M   'P 1'
#
loop_
_entity.id
_entity.type
_entity.pdbx_description
1 polymer ?
#
loop_
_entity_poly.entity_id
_entity_poly.type
_entity_poly.pdbx_seq_one_letter_code
_entity_poly.pdbx_strand_id
1 'polypeptide(L)'
;MQLSCSLCFHRCIANDDEIQLLRKKAGELKEKLDEAESAMVELSRVNQSLQVTHIRNQSRRWTPDKDALECSNCSRQFSVVIRRHHCRKCGYEVFCAECSAKQASTPFSRKPVRVCDACYKDLTG
;
A
#
# COMPACT_ATOMS: atom_id res chain seq x y z
N MET A 1 71.15 -3.83 -8.59
CA MET A 1 70.21 -4.96 -8.50
C MET A 1 69.32 -4.93 -7.25
N GLN A 2 69.76 -4.39 -6.11
CA GLN A 2 68.94 -4.29 -4.88
C GLN A 2 67.85 -3.19 -4.91
N LEU A 3 68.11 -2.03 -5.52
CA LEU A 3 67.15 -0.91 -5.59
C LEU A 3 65.90 -1.22 -6.43
N SER A 4 66.04 -1.98 -7.52
CA SER A 4 64.93 -2.40 -8.38
C SER A 4 63.99 -3.41 -7.69
N CYS A 5 64.52 -4.21 -6.74
CA CYS A 5 63.74 -5.17 -5.97
C CYS A 5 62.88 -4.47 -4.90
N SER A 6 63.40 -3.42 -4.25
CA SER A 6 62.66 -2.62 -3.26
C SER A 6 61.48 -1.84 -3.89
N LEU A 7 61.67 -1.22 -5.07
CA LEU A 7 60.57 -0.55 -5.77
C LEU A 7 59.45 -1.53 -6.20
N CYS A 8 59.83 -2.74 -6.63
CA CYS A 8 58.87 -3.78 -6.99
C CYS A 8 58.07 -4.22 -5.77
N PHE A 9 58.72 -4.43 -4.62
CA PHE A 9 58.07 -4.81 -3.36
C PHE A 9 57.06 -3.75 -2.87
N HIS A 10 57.42 -2.46 -2.88
CA HIS A 10 56.49 -1.39 -2.53
C HIS A 10 55.30 -1.29 -3.49
N ARG A 11 55.52 -1.51 -4.80
CA ARG A 11 54.44 -1.55 -5.78
C ARG A 11 53.49 -2.73 -5.53
N CYS A 12 54.01 -3.90 -5.19
CA CYS A 12 53.21 -5.06 -4.84
C CYS A 12 52.32 -4.78 -3.61
N ILE A 13 52.88 -4.20 -2.54
CA ILE A 13 52.09 -3.84 -1.35
C ILE A 13 50.98 -2.84 -1.69
N ALA A 14 51.29 -1.79 -2.45
CA ALA A 14 50.29 -0.80 -2.83
C ALA A 14 49.16 -1.40 -3.69
N ASN A 15 49.50 -2.32 -4.60
CA ASN A 15 48.52 -3.05 -5.39
C ASN A 15 47.67 -3.99 -4.53
N ASP A 16 48.27 -4.65 -3.52
CA ASP A 16 47.54 -5.49 -2.57
C ASP A 16 46.55 -4.66 -1.75
N ASP A 17 46.97 -3.49 -1.24
CA ASP A 17 46.09 -2.55 -0.52
C ASP A 17 44.92 -2.07 -1.40
N GLU A 18 45.18 -1.75 -2.68
CA GLU A 18 44.15 -1.37 -3.64
C GLU A 18 43.17 -2.52 -3.91
N ILE A 19 43.67 -3.75 -4.07
CA ILE A 19 42.84 -4.95 -4.24
C ILE A 19 41.96 -5.18 -2.99
N GLN A 20 42.50 -5.00 -1.79
CA GLN A 20 41.71 -5.13 -0.55
C GLN A 20 40.62 -4.05 -0.47
N LEU A 21 40.95 -2.81 -0.83
CA LEU A 21 39.98 -1.71 -0.85
C LEU A 21 38.86 -1.97 -1.86
N LEU A 22 39.20 -2.40 -3.07
CA LEU A 22 38.21 -2.72 -4.10
C LEU A 22 37.33 -3.90 -3.69
N ARG A 23 37.89 -4.94 -3.07
CA ARG A 23 37.10 -6.06 -2.52
C ARG A 23 36.13 -5.61 -1.44
N LYS A 24 36.58 -4.73 -0.53
CA LYS A 24 35.71 -4.16 0.51
C LYS A 24 34.55 -3.38 -0.11
N LYS A 25 34.86 -2.47 -1.05
CA LYS A 25 33.83 -1.69 -1.77
C LYS A 25 32.87 -2.58 -2.56
N ALA A 26 33.37 -3.64 -3.20
CA ALA A 26 32.52 -4.61 -3.90
C ALA A 26 31.58 -5.34 -2.92
N GLY A 27 32.05 -5.68 -1.73
CA GLY A 27 31.23 -6.21 -0.64
C GLY A 27 30.13 -5.22 -0.22
N GLU A 28 30.50 -3.98 0.08
CA GLU A 28 29.55 -2.93 0.46
C GLU A 28 28.51 -2.64 -0.63
N LEU A 29 28.92 -2.65 -1.91
CA LEU A 29 28.01 -2.48 -3.04
C LEU A 29 27.07 -3.67 -3.20
N LYS A 30 27.55 -4.89 -2.95
CA LYS A 30 26.73 -6.10 -3.00
C LYS A 30 25.68 -6.10 -1.90
N GLU A 31 26.06 -5.77 -0.67
CA GLU A 31 25.11 -5.67 0.45
C GLU A 31 24.00 -4.65 0.15
N LYS A 32 24.36 -3.48 -0.38
CA LYS A 32 23.38 -2.47 -0.82
C LYS A 32 22.48 -2.95 -1.94
N LEU A 33 23.00 -3.76 -2.86
CA LEU A 33 22.21 -4.35 -3.93
C LEU A 33 21.19 -5.34 -3.36
N ASP A 34 21.62 -6.25 -2.49
CA ASP A 34 20.75 -7.25 -1.86
C ASP A 34 19.63 -6.58 -1.03
N GLU A 35 19.94 -5.49 -0.33
CA GLU A 35 18.97 -4.66 0.39
C GLU A 35 17.97 -3.98 -0.55
N ALA A 36 18.45 -3.38 -1.65
CA ALA A 36 17.60 -2.72 -2.64
C ALA A 36 16.68 -3.72 -3.36
N GLU A 37 17.19 -4.92 -3.68
CA GLU A 37 16.40 -6.01 -4.26
C GLU A 37 15.28 -6.44 -3.31
N SER A 38 15.60 -6.63 -2.02
CA SER A 38 14.61 -6.97 -1.00
C SER A 38 13.52 -5.89 -0.87
N ALA A 39 13.90 -4.62 -0.85
CA ALA A 39 12.97 -3.51 -0.81
C ALA A 39 12.06 -3.45 -2.06
N MET A 40 12.62 -3.71 -3.24
CA MET A 40 11.88 -3.73 -4.51
C MET A 40 10.83 -4.84 -4.55
N VAL A 41 11.13 -6.03 -3.99
CA VAL A 41 10.15 -7.13 -3.88
C VAL A 41 8.96 -6.74 -3.02
N GLU A 42 9.21 -6.16 -1.84
CA GLU A 42 8.11 -5.70 -0.97
C GLU A 42 7.30 -4.58 -1.61
N LEU A 43 7.96 -3.62 -2.26
CA LEU A 43 7.26 -2.56 -2.99
C LEU A 43 6.38 -3.13 -4.10
N SER A 44 6.88 -4.13 -4.83
CA SER A 44 6.12 -4.81 -5.89
C SER A 44 4.88 -5.50 -5.34
N ARG A 45 5.00 -6.17 -4.19
CA ARG A 45 3.87 -6.81 -3.49
C ARG A 45 2.81 -5.79 -3.06
N VAL A 46 3.24 -4.67 -2.46
CA VAL A 46 2.33 -3.60 -2.03
C VAL A 46 1.65 -2.96 -3.25
N ASN A 47 2.40 -2.67 -4.31
CA ASN A 47 1.86 -2.09 -5.54
C ASN A 47 0.79 -3.00 -6.17
N GLN A 48 1.02 -4.31 -6.23
CA GLN A 48 0.02 -5.25 -6.73
C GLN A 48 -1.26 -5.24 -5.88
N SER A 49 -1.13 -5.20 -4.54
CA SER A 49 -2.27 -5.10 -3.63
C SER A 49 -3.08 -3.81 -3.84
N LEU A 50 -2.38 -2.68 -4.05
CA LEU A 50 -3.00 -1.39 -4.36
C LEU A 50 -3.73 -1.43 -5.71
N GLN A 51 -3.13 -2.03 -6.74
CA GLN A 51 -3.76 -2.17 -8.06
C GLN A 51 -5.05 -3.02 -7.99
N VAL A 52 -5.02 -4.14 -7.27
CA VAL A 52 -6.22 -4.97 -7.05
C VAL A 52 -7.32 -4.18 -6.35
N THR A 53 -6.96 -3.41 -5.33
CA THR A 53 -7.91 -2.56 -4.59
C THR A 53 -8.47 -1.45 -5.47
N HIS A 54 -7.63 -0.82 -6.29
CA HIS A 54 -8.03 0.22 -7.24
C HIS A 54 -9.04 -0.31 -8.26
N ILE A 55 -8.74 -1.44 -8.90
CA ILE A 55 -9.63 -2.09 -9.88
C ILE A 55 -10.96 -2.45 -9.21
N ARG A 56 -10.93 -3.02 -8.00
CA ARG A 56 -12.14 -3.31 -7.22
C ARG A 56 -12.96 -2.05 -6.96
N ASN A 57 -12.34 -0.93 -6.64
CA ASN A 57 -13.07 0.31 -6.38
C ASN A 57 -13.65 0.92 -7.67
N GLN A 58 -12.97 0.80 -8.81
CA GLN A 58 -13.46 1.28 -10.11
C GLN A 58 -14.58 0.42 -10.70
N SER A 59 -14.56 -0.90 -10.49
CA SER A 59 -15.56 -1.81 -11.05
C SER A 59 -16.85 -1.90 -10.24
N ARG A 60 -16.85 -1.39 -9.01
CA ARG A 60 -17.99 -1.42 -8.10
C ARG A 60 -19.11 -0.47 -8.58
N ARG A 61 -20.23 -1.05 -9.00
CA ARG A 61 -21.47 -0.33 -9.35
C ARG A 61 -22.34 -0.13 -8.11
N TRP A 62 -23.23 0.86 -8.15
CA TRP A 62 -24.25 1.09 -7.12
C TRP A 62 -25.15 -0.13 -7.02
N THR A 63 -25.17 -0.82 -5.87
CA THR A 63 -25.99 -2.02 -5.68
C THR A 63 -27.47 -1.62 -5.60
N PRO A 64 -28.32 -2.14 -6.49
CA PRO A 64 -29.76 -1.95 -6.40
C PRO A 64 -30.32 -2.52 -5.10
N ASP A 65 -31.27 -1.83 -4.48
CA ASP A 65 -31.88 -2.23 -3.19
C ASP A 65 -32.36 -3.69 -3.17
N LYS A 66 -32.94 -4.16 -4.28
CA LYS A 66 -33.46 -5.53 -4.41
C LYS A 66 -32.39 -6.61 -4.29
N ASP A 67 -31.14 -6.28 -4.64
CA ASP A 67 -30.02 -7.22 -4.63
C ASP A 67 -29.32 -7.23 -3.25
N ALA A 68 -29.62 -6.25 -2.39
CA ALA A 68 -29.11 -6.20 -1.03
C ALA A 68 -30.11 -6.82 -0.04
N LEU A 69 -29.79 -8.04 0.43
CA LEU A 69 -30.62 -8.80 1.37
C LEU A 69 -30.29 -8.49 2.83
N GLU A 70 -29.04 -8.12 3.12
CA GLU A 70 -28.54 -7.84 4.46
C GLU A 70 -27.54 -6.68 4.48
N CYS A 71 -27.36 -6.09 5.66
CA CYS A 71 -26.38 -5.03 5.89
C CYS A 71 -24.97 -5.55 5.62
N SER A 72 -24.22 -4.87 4.74
CA SER A 72 -22.87 -5.28 4.35
C SER A 72 -21.81 -5.21 5.44
N ASN A 73 -22.14 -4.64 6.62
CA ASN A 73 -21.22 -4.58 7.76
C ASN A 73 -21.59 -5.53 8.91
N CYS A 74 -22.88 -5.66 9.24
CA CYS A 74 -23.34 -6.44 10.40
C CYS A 74 -24.21 -7.64 10.03
N SER A 75 -24.41 -7.92 8.74
CA SER A 75 -25.24 -9.02 8.20
C SER A 75 -26.68 -9.08 8.73
N ARG A 76 -27.19 -7.97 9.28
CA ARG A 76 -28.60 -7.88 9.67
C ARG A 76 -29.48 -7.84 8.42
N GLN A 77 -30.45 -8.76 8.33
CA GLN A 77 -31.39 -8.82 7.22
C GLN A 77 -32.23 -7.55 7.10
N PHE A 78 -32.36 -7.04 5.88
CA PHE A 78 -33.24 -5.93 5.59
C PHE A 78 -34.70 -6.38 5.62
N SER A 79 -35.57 -5.49 6.10
CA SER A 79 -37.00 -5.74 6.21
C SER A 79 -37.77 -4.43 6.06
N VAL A 80 -39.10 -4.46 6.21
CA VAL A 80 -39.92 -3.24 6.20
C VAL A 80 -39.49 -2.26 7.30
N VAL A 81 -39.01 -2.80 8.43
CA VAL A 81 -38.54 -2.04 9.60
C VAL A 81 -37.05 -1.68 9.45
N ILE A 82 -36.21 -2.62 9.01
CA ILE A 82 -34.78 -2.41 8.85
C ILE A 82 -34.51 -1.96 7.41
N ARG A 83 -34.44 -0.64 7.21
CA ARG A 83 -34.32 -0.04 5.88
C ARG A 83 -32.88 -0.02 5.37
N ARG A 84 -32.78 0.06 4.04
CA ARG A 84 -31.53 0.10 3.28
C ARG A 84 -30.99 1.52 3.21
N HIS A 85 -29.68 1.66 3.40
CA HIS A 85 -28.97 2.93 3.30
C HIS A 85 -27.63 2.78 2.60
N HIS A 86 -27.42 3.53 1.52
CA HIS A 86 -26.14 3.53 0.83
C HIS A 86 -25.14 4.52 1.44
N CYS A 87 -23.87 4.14 1.43
CA CYS A 87 -22.79 5.08 1.68
C CYS A 87 -22.55 5.93 0.43
N ARG A 88 -22.45 7.26 0.55
CA ARG A 88 -22.25 8.16 -0.61
C ARG A 88 -20.78 8.32 -1.02
N LYS A 89 -19.82 7.84 -0.21
CA LYS A 89 -18.39 7.78 -0.56
C LYS A 89 -18.05 6.51 -1.32
N CYS A 90 -18.51 5.37 -0.83
CA CYS A 90 -18.22 4.09 -1.45
C CYS A 90 -19.29 3.70 -2.48
N GLY A 91 -20.56 4.08 -2.28
CA GLY A 91 -21.64 3.93 -3.26
C GLY A 91 -22.10 2.49 -3.53
N TYR A 92 -21.30 1.49 -3.17
CA TYR A 92 -21.50 0.13 -3.64
C TYR A 92 -22.22 -0.78 -2.65
N GLU A 93 -22.07 -0.57 -1.34
CA GLU A 93 -22.63 -1.44 -0.31
C GLU A 93 -23.83 -0.79 0.38
N VAL A 94 -24.71 -1.64 0.89
CA VAL A 94 -25.97 -1.25 1.51
C VAL A 94 -25.91 -1.57 2.99
N PHE A 95 -26.22 -0.58 3.82
CA PHE A 95 -26.05 -0.65 5.26
C PHE A 95 -27.38 -0.42 5.97
N CYS A 96 -27.48 -0.90 7.20
CA CYS A 96 -28.54 -0.48 8.12
C CYS A 96 -28.27 0.93 8.66
N ALA A 97 -29.24 1.46 9.40
CA ALA A 97 -29.15 2.80 9.98
C ALA A 97 -27.97 2.93 10.94
N GLU A 98 -27.69 1.90 11.76
CA GLU A 98 -26.61 1.94 12.74
C GLU A 98 -25.22 1.96 12.08
N CYS A 99 -24.99 1.10 11.07
CA CYS A 99 -23.69 1.01 10.38
C CYS A 99 -23.42 2.17 9.40
N SER A 100 -24.38 3.08 9.22
CA SER A 100 -24.26 4.26 8.36
C SER A 100 -24.83 5.51 9.03
N ALA A 101 -24.77 5.60 10.36
CA ALA A 101 -25.40 6.67 11.12
C ALA A 101 -24.74 8.05 10.93
N LYS A 102 -23.49 8.09 10.45
CA LYS A 102 -22.67 9.30 10.40
C LYS A 102 -22.70 9.97 9.03
N GLN A 103 -22.39 11.26 9.03
CA GLN A 103 -22.22 12.05 7.80
C GLN A 103 -20.81 12.65 7.76
N ALA A 104 -20.17 12.62 6.59
CA ALA A 104 -18.84 13.18 6.38
C ALA A 104 -18.82 14.10 5.16
N SER A 105 -17.91 15.09 5.17
CA SER A 105 -17.64 15.91 3.99
C SER A 105 -16.95 15.06 2.92
N THR A 106 -17.34 15.23 1.66
CA THR A 106 -16.70 14.56 0.52
C THR A 106 -16.37 15.61 -0.55
N PRO A 107 -15.32 15.39 -1.37
CA PRO A 107 -14.94 16.35 -2.43
C PRO A 107 -16.06 16.64 -3.45
N PHE A 108 -17.02 15.72 -3.56
CA PHE A 108 -18.09 15.78 -4.57
C PHE A 108 -19.39 16.42 -4.05
N SER A 109 -19.50 16.75 -2.76
CA SER A 109 -20.70 17.33 -2.17
C SER A 109 -20.37 18.52 -1.28
N ARG A 110 -21.11 19.62 -1.44
CA ARG A 110 -20.99 20.81 -0.57
C ARG A 110 -21.51 20.60 0.84
N LYS A 111 -22.37 19.60 1.06
CA LYS A 111 -22.95 19.26 2.36
C LYS A 111 -22.45 17.88 2.81
N PRO A 112 -22.27 17.63 4.12
CA PRO A 112 -21.94 16.30 4.61
C PRO A 112 -22.96 15.25 4.14
N VAL A 113 -22.47 14.13 3.64
CA VAL A 113 -23.28 13.04 3.11
C VAL A 113 -23.19 11.81 4.00
N ARG A 114 -24.24 10.99 4.01
CA ARG A 114 -24.26 9.72 4.76
C ARG A 114 -23.14 8.80 4.27
N VAL A 115 -22.35 8.28 5.20
CA VAL A 115 -21.27 7.33 4.92
C VAL A 115 -21.33 6.15 5.89
N CYS A 116 -20.82 4.98 5.48
CA CYS A 116 -20.65 3.87 6.41
C CYS A 116 -19.50 4.14 7.39
N ASP A 117 -19.43 3.37 8.47
CA ASP A 117 -18.41 3.56 9.52
C ASP A 117 -16.97 3.50 9.00
N ALA A 118 -16.68 2.60 8.05
CA ALA A 118 -15.36 2.51 7.44
C ALA A 118 -15.00 3.79 6.67
N CYS A 119 -15.93 4.26 5.82
CA CYS A 119 -15.74 5.49 5.05
C CYS A 119 -15.68 6.74 5.92
N TYR A 120 -16.39 6.76 7.05
CA TYR A 120 -16.30 7.86 8.00
C TYR A 120 -14.89 7.93 8.60
N LYS A 121 -14.34 6.78 9.03
CA LYS A 121 -12.96 6.70 9.54
C LYS A 121 -11.94 7.18 8.49
N ASP A 122 -12.04 6.70 7.25
CA ASP A 122 -11.14 7.12 6.16
C ASP A 122 -11.13 8.64 5.88
N LEU A 123 -12.25 9.33 6.14
CA LEU A 123 -12.42 10.75 5.84
C LEU A 123 -12.11 11.66 7.03
N THR A 124 -12.00 11.11 8.24
CA THR A 124 -11.90 11.90 9.49
C THR A 124 -10.77 11.49 10.41
N GLY A 125 -10.17 10.31 10.21
CA GLY A 125 -8.94 9.86 10.87
C GLY A 125 -7.75 9.98 9.92
#